data_AF-A0A4Q6FYD0-F1
#
_entry.id   AF-A0A4Q6FYD0-F1
#
_cell.length_a   1.000
_cell.length_b   1.000
_cell.length_c   1.000
_cell.angle_alpha   90.00
_cell.angle_beta   90.00
_cell.angle_gamma   90.00
#
_symmetry.space_group_name_H-M   'P 1'
#
loop_
_entity.id
_entity.type
_entity.pdbx_description
1 polymer ?
#
loop_
_entity_poly.entity_id
_entity_poly.type
_entity_poly.pdbx_seq_one_letter_code
_entity_poly.pdbx_strand_id
1 'polypeptide(L)'
;MFSLSLKVLFLSLFVFSCKTAPSTQPYYDSVRKKEKSLEPAVAADGDDPCPEEKLDCHPKRFLVADDGLQKISYVNLDDPSKDWDIPVGASIWDMQLSGGGKVLVPTTDGLGGYYEIDIEQGRITQTYTSFGFVRSVQRLKNGNTLIAGENLKGSEGLVILEADSSQTILDVKTKKFPKVKNSRVIRRTSDNTFLMGSTIDNQNDHVLLEMDEHGFEVQRFSVGTGPAHMGVRMENGDTAVTSGRDRKLLIFSKEAKLKDTISMENQDGKTPIDAFQAGFFQILANGHYVLANWQGKNITSGRKGRQLVEYNADGKQVWAWKQDPKRFSSISAVLVLDGLDLNLAHDDTEGPLKPVR
;
A
#
# COMPACT_ATOMS: atom_id res chain seq x y z
N MET A 1 22.06 -68.50 -25.37
CA MET A 1 23.13 -67.64 -25.89
C MET A 1 22.49 -66.41 -26.51
N PHE A 2 22.45 -65.29 -25.79
CA PHE A 2 21.98 -64.02 -26.33
C PHE A 2 23.02 -62.94 -26.07
N SER A 3 23.32 -62.22 -27.15
CA SER A 3 24.44 -61.31 -27.34
C SER A 3 24.25 -59.98 -26.59
N LEU A 4 25.34 -59.49 -26.01
CA LEU A 4 25.47 -58.23 -25.30
C LEU A 4 25.61 -57.08 -26.31
N SER A 5 24.74 -56.07 -26.27
CA SER A 5 24.88 -54.84 -27.06
C SER A 5 25.15 -53.65 -26.13
N LEU A 6 26.37 -53.12 -26.22
CA LEU A 6 26.89 -52.01 -25.44
C LEU A 6 26.54 -50.69 -26.16
N LYS A 7 25.63 -49.89 -25.58
CA LYS A 7 25.34 -48.52 -26.06
C LYS A 7 26.34 -47.55 -25.47
N VAL A 8 27.15 -46.92 -26.32
CA VAL A 8 27.98 -45.76 -25.98
C VAL A 8 27.12 -44.50 -26.12
N LEU A 9 27.00 -43.73 -25.04
CA LEU A 9 26.30 -42.44 -25.02
C LEU A 9 27.34 -41.31 -25.08
N PHE A 10 27.36 -40.55 -26.18
CA PHE A 10 28.20 -39.36 -26.33
C PHE A 10 27.58 -38.19 -25.56
N LEU A 11 28.33 -37.64 -24.60
CA LEU A 11 27.97 -36.43 -23.85
C LEU A 11 28.51 -35.20 -24.62
N SER A 12 27.62 -34.34 -25.08
CA SER A 12 27.95 -33.06 -25.72
C SER A 12 28.17 -31.97 -24.66
N LEU A 13 29.39 -31.43 -24.56
CA LEU A 13 29.68 -30.22 -23.79
C LEU A 13 29.29 -28.98 -24.63
N PHE A 14 28.28 -28.24 -24.17
CA PHE A 14 28.02 -26.88 -24.65
C PHE A 14 28.85 -25.87 -23.84
N VAL A 15 29.77 -25.20 -24.53
CA VAL A 15 30.50 -24.03 -24.01
C VAL A 15 29.58 -22.82 -24.12
N PHE A 16 29.11 -22.29 -22.99
CA PHE A 16 28.41 -21.01 -22.96
C PHE A 16 29.41 -19.86 -23.06
N SER A 17 29.32 -19.11 -24.17
CA SER A 17 30.04 -17.84 -24.36
C SER A 17 29.32 -16.73 -23.58
N CYS A 18 29.97 -16.20 -22.54
CA CYS A 18 29.52 -15.00 -21.84
C CYS A 18 29.65 -13.78 -22.77
N LYS A 19 28.54 -13.32 -23.34
CA LYS A 19 28.43 -11.97 -23.90
C LYS A 19 28.09 -10.99 -22.77
N THR A 20 28.98 -10.03 -22.52
CA THR A 20 28.74 -8.91 -21.60
C THR A 20 27.54 -8.09 -22.06
N ALA A 21 26.63 -7.78 -21.13
CA ALA A 21 25.45 -6.96 -21.39
C ALA A 21 25.84 -5.55 -21.88
N PRO A 22 25.09 -4.96 -22.83
CA PRO A 22 25.38 -3.63 -23.34
C PRO A 22 25.17 -2.54 -22.27
N SER A 23 26.00 -1.50 -22.33
CA SER A 23 25.95 -0.33 -21.44
C SER A 23 24.59 0.36 -21.49
N THR A 24 24.06 0.70 -20.30
CA THR A 24 22.77 1.41 -20.16
C THR A 24 22.90 2.93 -20.25
N GLN A 25 24.11 3.45 -20.43
CA GLN A 25 24.39 4.90 -20.52
C GLN A 25 23.61 5.63 -21.62
N PRO A 26 23.47 5.10 -22.85
CA PRO A 26 22.75 5.80 -23.92
C PRO A 26 21.25 6.00 -23.62
N TYR A 27 20.67 5.13 -22.80
CA TYR A 27 19.28 5.25 -22.35
C TYR A 27 19.14 6.40 -21.35
N TYR A 28 20.01 6.48 -20.33
CA TYR A 28 19.97 7.56 -19.34
C TYR A 28 20.24 8.94 -19.95
N ASP A 29 21.12 9.02 -20.95
CA ASP A 29 21.37 10.28 -21.67
C ASP A 29 20.13 10.73 -22.48
N SER A 30 19.33 9.79 -23.00
CA SER A 30 18.09 10.10 -23.71
C SER A 30 16.95 10.58 -22.79
N VAL A 31 16.91 10.09 -21.55
CA VAL A 31 15.92 10.51 -20.53
C VAL A 31 16.25 11.92 -20.02
N ARG A 32 17.52 12.19 -19.68
CA ARG A 32 17.98 13.54 -19.26
C ARG A 32 17.75 14.61 -20.32
N LYS A 33 17.84 14.25 -21.60
CA LYS A 33 17.58 15.18 -22.71
C LYS A 33 16.10 15.52 -22.88
N LYS A 34 15.19 14.63 -22.47
CA LYS A 34 13.73 14.84 -22.48
C LYS A 34 13.23 15.66 -21.28
N GLU A 35 13.85 15.52 -20.12
CA GLU A 35 13.52 16.35 -18.94
C GLU A 35 13.89 17.82 -19.14
N LYS A 36 14.94 18.11 -19.91
CA LYS A 36 15.36 19.49 -20.24
C LYS A 36 14.45 20.22 -21.24
N SER A 37 13.47 19.56 -21.84
CA SER A 37 12.59 20.15 -22.88
C SER A 37 11.15 20.40 -22.41
N LEU A 38 10.87 20.30 -21.11
CA LEU A 38 9.60 20.72 -20.54
C LEU A 38 9.75 22.18 -20.08
N GLU A 39 9.31 23.11 -20.93
CA GLU A 39 9.07 24.50 -20.52
C GLU A 39 7.96 24.52 -19.44
N PRO A 40 8.02 25.45 -18.47
CA PRO A 40 7.07 25.47 -17.35
C PRO A 40 5.66 25.77 -17.85
N ALA A 41 4.72 24.92 -17.45
CA ALA A 41 3.32 25.04 -17.80
C ALA A 41 2.64 26.06 -16.88
N VAL A 42 2.38 27.24 -17.45
CA VAL A 42 1.33 28.22 -17.09
C VAL A 42 0.76 28.07 -15.67
N ALA A 43 1.16 28.99 -14.79
CA ALA A 43 0.62 29.16 -13.45
C ALA A 43 -0.91 29.09 -13.44
N ALA A 44 -1.44 28.01 -12.85
CA ALA A 44 -2.82 27.98 -12.40
C ALA A 44 -2.85 28.64 -11.01
N ASP A 45 -3.21 29.93 -10.98
CA ASP A 45 -3.69 30.56 -9.75
C ASP A 45 -4.99 29.86 -9.34
N GLY A 46 -4.84 28.95 -8.38
CA GLY A 46 -5.91 28.34 -7.60
C GLY A 46 -5.32 28.06 -6.22
N ASP A 47 -6.18 28.05 -5.20
CA ASP A 47 -5.83 27.91 -3.77
C ASP A 47 -5.16 26.57 -3.38
N ASP A 48 -4.52 25.88 -4.34
CA ASP A 48 -3.72 24.68 -4.10
C ASP A 48 -2.46 25.04 -3.30
N PRO A 49 -2.32 24.55 -2.06
CA PRO A 49 -1.16 24.84 -1.24
C PRO A 49 0.14 24.22 -1.81
N CYS A 50 0.05 23.29 -2.76
CA CYS A 50 1.15 22.52 -3.32
C CYS A 50 0.96 22.31 -4.86
N PRO A 51 1.17 23.35 -5.69
CA PRO A 51 1.14 23.21 -7.14
C PRO A 51 2.31 22.36 -7.65
N GLU A 52 2.12 21.65 -8.76
CA GLU A 52 3.08 20.71 -9.39
C GLU A 52 4.49 21.28 -9.63
N GLU A 53 4.62 22.60 -9.80
CA GLU A 53 5.92 23.26 -10.00
C GLU A 53 6.73 23.44 -8.70
N LYS A 54 6.08 23.34 -7.53
CA LYS A 54 6.73 23.50 -6.22
C LYS A 54 7.18 22.13 -5.68
N LEU A 55 8.31 21.66 -6.19
CA LEU A 55 8.95 20.40 -5.81
C LEU A 55 9.14 20.21 -4.29
N ASP A 56 9.29 21.31 -3.54
CA ASP A 56 9.48 21.26 -2.08
C ASP A 56 8.26 20.82 -1.29
N CYS A 57 7.09 20.80 -1.92
CA CYS A 57 5.83 20.48 -1.26
C CYS A 57 5.37 19.03 -1.50
N HIS A 58 6.09 18.24 -2.32
CA HIS A 58 5.74 16.84 -2.62
C HIS A 58 6.47 15.84 -1.70
N PRO A 59 5.97 14.59 -1.58
CA PRO A 59 6.62 13.56 -0.79
C PRO A 59 8.08 13.35 -1.16
N LYS A 60 8.97 13.51 -0.19
CA LYS A 60 10.42 13.33 -0.30
C LYS A 60 10.89 12.08 0.43
N ARG A 61 10.24 11.73 1.55
CA ARG A 61 10.58 10.54 2.34
C ARG A 61 9.36 9.68 2.55
N PHE A 62 9.46 8.42 2.13
CA PHE A 62 8.36 7.48 2.25
C PHE A 62 8.85 6.04 2.35
N LEU A 63 8.03 5.21 3.00
CA LEU A 63 8.14 3.77 2.93
C LEU A 63 7.19 3.25 1.86
N VAL A 64 7.60 2.22 1.13
CA VAL A 64 6.76 1.52 0.17
C VAL A 64 6.81 0.01 0.38
N ALA A 65 5.67 -0.63 0.16
CA ALA A 65 5.57 -2.06 0.03
C ALA A 65 5.59 -2.44 -1.45
N ASP A 66 6.47 -3.38 -1.83
CA ASP A 66 6.54 -3.93 -3.17
C ASP A 66 5.97 -5.36 -3.19
N ASP A 67 4.85 -5.53 -3.88
CA ASP A 67 4.14 -6.80 -3.98
C ASP A 67 4.89 -7.84 -4.82
N GLY A 68 5.50 -7.41 -5.93
CA GLY A 68 6.14 -8.33 -6.87
C GLY A 68 7.54 -8.77 -6.43
N LEU A 69 8.23 -7.94 -5.65
CA LEU A 69 9.52 -8.28 -5.03
C LEU A 69 9.39 -8.69 -3.55
N GLN A 70 8.19 -8.60 -2.97
CA GLN A 70 7.90 -8.99 -1.58
C GLN A 70 8.86 -8.36 -0.56
N LYS A 71 8.99 -7.05 -0.65
CA LYS A 71 9.91 -6.26 0.18
C LYS A 71 9.29 -4.96 0.67
N ILE A 72 9.85 -4.42 1.73
CA ILE A 72 9.65 -3.04 2.18
C ILE A 72 10.88 -2.24 1.79
N SER A 73 10.68 -1.02 1.35
CA SER A 73 11.76 -0.12 1.00
C SER A 73 11.52 1.26 1.59
N TYR A 74 12.60 1.87 2.10
CA TYR A 74 12.65 3.29 2.36
C TYR A 74 13.23 4.02 1.15
N VAL A 75 12.58 5.13 0.81
CA VAL A 75 12.98 6.02 -0.28
C VAL A 75 13.11 7.42 0.29
N ASN A 76 14.27 8.01 0.07
CA ASN A 76 14.58 9.40 0.34
C ASN A 76 15.04 10.07 -0.94
N LEU A 77 14.18 10.90 -1.52
CA LEU A 77 14.45 11.60 -2.77
C LEU A 77 15.50 12.70 -2.62
N ASP A 78 15.68 13.26 -1.42
CA ASP A 78 16.71 14.27 -1.15
C ASP A 78 18.09 13.65 -0.93
N ASP A 79 18.15 12.46 -0.32
CA ASP A 79 19.39 11.71 -0.07
C ASP A 79 19.21 10.20 -0.33
N PRO A 80 19.32 9.76 -1.59
CA PRO A 80 19.19 8.34 -1.96
C PRO A 80 20.24 7.43 -1.34
N SER A 81 21.31 7.97 -0.72
CA SER A 81 22.27 7.14 0.02
C SER A 81 21.68 6.54 1.30
N LYS A 82 20.54 7.06 1.76
CA LYS A 82 19.77 6.56 2.91
C LYS A 82 18.78 5.46 2.55
N ASP A 83 18.57 5.22 1.26
CA ASP A 83 17.64 4.22 0.79
C ASP A 83 18.04 2.82 1.27
N TRP A 84 17.05 2.03 1.66
CA TRP A 84 17.26 0.63 2.01
C TRP A 84 16.08 -0.23 1.55
N ASP A 85 16.33 -1.53 1.44
CA ASP A 85 15.37 -2.55 1.05
C ASP A 85 15.45 -3.73 2.03
N ILE A 86 14.30 -4.21 2.52
CA ILE A 86 14.21 -5.38 3.39
C ILE A 86 13.26 -6.40 2.76
N PRO A 87 13.70 -7.63 2.46
CA PRO A 87 12.81 -8.69 2.04
C PRO A 87 11.89 -9.09 3.20
N VAL A 88 10.59 -9.25 2.92
CA VAL A 88 9.59 -9.69 3.90
C VAL A 88 8.87 -10.98 3.48
N GLY A 89 9.11 -11.47 2.27
CA GLY A 89 8.63 -12.79 1.81
C GLY A 89 7.13 -12.89 1.54
N ALA A 90 6.39 -11.78 1.70
CA ALA A 90 4.95 -11.71 1.46
C ALA A 90 4.55 -10.47 0.67
N SER A 91 3.37 -10.58 0.05
CA SER A 91 2.61 -9.43 -0.46
C SER A 91 2.10 -8.57 0.69
N ILE A 92 2.61 -7.34 0.79
CA ILE A 92 2.19 -6.39 1.82
C ILE A 92 1.27 -5.34 1.22
N TRP A 93 0.15 -5.06 1.88
CA TRP A 93 -0.85 -4.09 1.42
C TRP A 93 -1.17 -3.01 2.46
N ASP A 94 -0.53 -3.07 3.62
CA ASP A 94 -0.79 -2.16 4.73
C ASP A 94 0.49 -1.94 5.54
N MET A 95 0.59 -0.76 6.17
CA MET A 95 1.67 -0.36 7.06
C MET A 95 1.13 0.68 8.05
N GLN A 96 1.69 0.73 9.26
CA GLN A 96 1.40 1.80 10.22
C GLN A 96 2.67 2.27 10.93
N LEU A 97 2.88 3.58 11.03
CA LEU A 97 3.92 4.15 11.89
C LEU A 97 3.55 3.88 13.37
N SER A 98 4.33 3.11 14.10
CA SER A 98 4.04 2.72 15.50
C SER A 98 4.81 3.51 16.55
N GLY A 99 5.59 4.51 16.13
CA GLY A 99 6.41 5.33 17.00
C GLY A 99 7.78 4.71 17.31
N GLY A 100 8.60 5.44 18.07
CA GLY A 100 9.98 5.05 18.36
C GLY A 100 10.84 4.76 17.13
N GLY A 101 10.56 5.42 16.00
CA GLY A 101 11.26 5.19 14.73
C GLY A 101 10.86 3.89 14.02
N LYS A 102 9.71 3.30 14.35
CA LYS A 102 9.28 1.99 13.83
C LYS A 102 8.02 2.02 13.01
N VAL A 103 7.92 1.06 12.10
CA VAL A 103 6.71 0.76 11.32
C VAL A 103 6.25 -0.67 11.59
N LEU A 104 4.94 -0.87 11.73
CA LEU A 104 4.30 -2.18 11.74
C LEU A 104 4.00 -2.59 10.31
N VAL A 105 4.36 -3.83 9.99
CA VAL A 105 4.16 -4.42 8.66
C VAL A 105 3.51 -5.79 8.84
N PRO A 106 2.26 -6.01 8.38
CA PRO A 106 1.64 -7.32 8.43
C PRO A 106 2.38 -8.30 7.52
N THR A 107 2.23 -9.59 7.72
CA THR A 107 2.74 -10.62 6.82
C THR A 107 1.74 -11.75 6.68
N THR A 108 1.64 -12.25 5.45
CA THR A 108 0.86 -13.43 5.09
C THR A 108 1.73 -14.66 4.81
N ASP A 109 3.06 -14.53 4.95
CA ASP A 109 4.00 -15.64 4.69
C ASP A 109 4.08 -16.60 5.89
N GLY A 110 4.35 -17.88 5.60
CA GLY A 110 4.53 -18.92 6.61
C GLY A 110 3.37 -19.02 7.60
N LEU A 111 3.65 -18.76 8.87
CA LEU A 111 2.65 -18.77 9.95
C LEU A 111 1.83 -17.47 10.04
N GLY A 112 2.16 -16.49 9.19
CA GLY A 112 1.62 -15.14 9.14
C GLY A 112 1.74 -14.36 10.45
N GLY A 113 1.40 -13.08 10.45
CA GLY A 113 1.60 -12.21 11.60
C GLY A 113 2.00 -10.79 11.23
N TYR A 114 2.96 -10.20 11.94
CA TYR A 114 3.50 -8.89 11.61
C TYR A 114 4.93 -8.69 12.11
N TYR A 115 5.62 -7.70 11.54
CA TYR A 115 6.95 -7.27 11.90
C TYR A 115 6.93 -5.86 12.51
N GLU A 116 7.87 -5.57 13.40
CA GLU A 116 8.31 -4.20 13.68
C GLU A 116 9.62 -3.93 12.96
N ILE A 117 9.62 -2.96 12.06
CA ILE A 117 10.82 -2.56 11.30
C ILE A 117 11.31 -1.22 11.85
N ASP A 118 12.60 -1.15 12.17
CA ASP A 118 13.30 0.11 12.49
C ASP A 118 13.58 0.86 11.19
N ILE A 119 13.08 2.09 11.10
CA ILE A 119 13.11 2.87 9.87
C ILE A 119 14.51 3.42 9.59
N GLU A 120 15.27 3.80 10.62
CA GLU A 120 16.60 4.36 10.46
C GLU A 120 17.61 3.28 10.05
N GLN A 121 17.53 2.12 10.69
CA GLN A 121 18.47 1.02 10.51
C GLN A 121 18.09 0.09 9.36
N GLY A 122 16.87 0.17 8.86
CA GLY A 122 16.39 -0.71 7.78
C GLY A 122 16.47 -2.19 8.17
N ARG A 123 15.98 -2.55 9.36
CA ARG A 123 15.94 -3.95 9.81
C ARG A 123 14.69 -4.30 10.59
N ILE A 124 14.28 -5.56 10.50
CA ILE A 124 13.27 -6.14 11.37
C ILE A 124 13.87 -6.21 12.79
N THR A 125 13.18 -5.59 13.74
CA THR A 125 13.56 -5.60 15.17
C THR A 125 12.78 -6.61 15.97
N GLN A 126 11.53 -6.87 15.57
CA GLN A 126 10.67 -7.87 16.18
C GLN A 126 9.81 -8.57 15.14
N THR A 127 9.51 -9.83 15.42
CA THR A 127 8.68 -10.70 14.59
C THR A 127 7.62 -11.34 15.48
N TYR A 128 6.35 -11.12 15.14
CA TYR A 128 5.21 -11.66 15.85
C TYR A 128 4.40 -12.51 14.90
N THR A 129 4.54 -13.84 14.98
CA THR A 129 3.95 -14.80 14.03
C THR A 129 2.90 -15.69 14.68
N SER A 130 2.36 -16.63 13.90
CA SER A 130 1.39 -17.64 14.35
C SER A 130 0.00 -17.06 14.62
N PHE A 131 -0.32 -15.97 13.94
CA PHE A 131 -1.67 -15.40 13.91
C PHE A 131 -2.48 -15.91 12.72
N GLY A 132 -1.84 -16.37 11.65
CA GLY A 132 -2.48 -16.66 10.36
C GLY A 132 -2.37 -15.48 9.41
N PHE A 133 -3.29 -15.40 8.44
CA PHE A 133 -3.19 -14.50 7.30
C PHE A 133 -3.55 -13.04 7.66
N VAL A 134 -2.60 -12.35 8.30
CA VAL A 134 -2.77 -10.95 8.74
C VAL A 134 -2.70 -10.01 7.54
N ARG A 135 -3.69 -9.12 7.46
CA ARG A 135 -3.86 -8.13 6.40
C ARG A 135 -3.57 -6.71 6.86
N SER A 136 -3.86 -6.41 8.12
CA SER A 136 -3.69 -5.09 8.73
C SER A 136 -3.27 -5.21 10.18
N VAL A 137 -2.46 -4.26 10.63
CA VAL A 137 -1.97 -4.19 12.00
C VAL A 137 -1.91 -2.73 12.46
N GLN A 138 -2.39 -2.44 13.66
CA GLN A 138 -2.46 -1.09 14.19
C GLN A 138 -2.12 -1.04 15.70
N ARG A 139 -1.12 -0.26 16.08
CA ARG A 139 -0.85 0.16 17.45
C ARG A 139 -1.95 1.13 17.89
N LEU A 140 -2.51 0.88 19.08
CA LEU A 140 -3.55 1.67 19.71
C LEU A 140 -2.98 2.59 20.80
N LYS A 141 -3.78 3.60 21.19
CA LYS A 141 -3.46 4.56 22.26
C LYS A 141 -3.09 3.91 23.58
N ASN A 142 -3.76 2.81 23.93
CA ASN A 142 -3.53 2.06 25.16
C ASN A 142 -2.25 1.20 25.11
N GLY A 143 -1.47 1.26 24.01
CA GLY A 143 -0.29 0.44 23.78
C GLY A 143 -0.58 -0.97 23.24
N ASN A 144 -1.85 -1.36 23.15
CA ASN A 144 -2.25 -2.63 22.54
C ASN A 144 -2.10 -2.58 21.02
N THR A 145 -2.11 -3.75 20.38
CA THR A 145 -2.02 -3.89 18.93
C THR A 145 -3.27 -4.60 18.41
N LEU A 146 -3.99 -3.96 17.49
CA LEU A 146 -5.01 -4.63 16.67
C LEU A 146 -4.33 -5.42 15.56
N ILE A 147 -4.79 -6.65 15.37
CA ILE A 147 -4.31 -7.57 14.34
C ILE A 147 -5.54 -8.04 13.58
N ALA A 148 -5.66 -7.66 12.31
CA ALA A 148 -6.81 -7.95 11.48
C ALA A 148 -6.40 -8.80 10.27
N GLY A 149 -7.19 -9.82 9.97
CA GLY A 149 -6.89 -10.73 8.87
C GLY A 149 -7.86 -11.87 8.75
N GLU A 150 -7.62 -12.71 7.76
CA GLU A 150 -8.51 -13.82 7.41
C GLU A 150 -8.10 -15.09 8.12
N ASN A 151 -9.11 -15.78 8.64
CA ASN A 151 -8.99 -17.07 9.30
C ASN A 151 -7.95 -17.08 10.43
N LEU A 152 -7.80 -15.95 11.13
CA LEU A 152 -6.83 -15.84 12.21
C LEU A 152 -7.15 -16.87 13.30
N LYS A 153 -6.09 -17.53 13.78
CA LYS A 153 -6.18 -18.59 14.80
C LYS A 153 -7.17 -19.72 14.43
N GLY A 154 -7.37 -19.97 13.13
CA GLY A 154 -8.25 -21.04 12.62
C GLY A 154 -9.75 -20.72 12.67
N SER A 155 -10.13 -19.46 12.92
CA SER A 155 -11.54 -19.04 12.80
C SER A 155 -11.97 -18.96 11.32
N GLU A 156 -13.26 -18.83 11.06
CA GLU A 156 -13.79 -18.59 9.71
C GLU A 156 -13.94 -17.08 9.42
N GLY A 157 -13.56 -16.66 8.22
CA GLY A 157 -13.77 -15.30 7.72
C GLY A 157 -12.79 -14.30 8.30
N LEU A 158 -13.16 -13.02 8.29
CA LEU A 158 -12.33 -11.96 8.85
C LEU A 158 -12.39 -11.95 10.38
N VAL A 159 -11.23 -11.77 11.01
CA VAL A 159 -11.08 -11.70 12.47
C VAL A 159 -10.24 -10.48 12.82
N ILE A 160 -10.61 -9.82 13.91
CA ILE A 160 -9.82 -8.76 14.53
C ILE A 160 -9.49 -9.19 15.95
N LEU A 161 -8.20 -9.35 16.23
CA LEU A 161 -7.65 -9.63 17.55
C LEU A 161 -7.12 -8.32 18.16
N GLU A 162 -7.08 -8.26 19.48
CA GLU A 162 -6.32 -7.23 20.21
C GLU A 162 -5.29 -7.94 21.09
N ALA A 163 -4.02 -7.60 20.91
CA ALA A 163 -2.91 -8.09 21.72
C ALA A 163 -2.45 -6.99 22.67
N ASP A 164 -2.21 -7.32 23.94
CA ASP A 164 -1.62 -6.37 24.87
C ASP A 164 -0.14 -6.09 24.59
N SER A 165 0.48 -5.21 25.38
CA SER A 165 1.91 -4.89 25.26
C SER A 165 2.86 -6.09 25.45
N SER A 166 2.39 -7.16 26.10
CA SER A 166 3.12 -8.43 26.25
C SER A 166 2.88 -9.41 25.10
N GLN A 167 2.09 -8.99 24.10
CA GLN A 167 1.66 -9.81 22.95
C GLN A 167 0.70 -10.93 23.31
N THR A 168 0.04 -10.83 24.47
CA THR A 168 -1.02 -11.75 24.86
C THR A 168 -2.31 -11.35 24.16
N ILE A 169 -2.94 -12.29 23.46
CA ILE A 169 -4.25 -12.06 22.85
C ILE A 169 -5.31 -11.91 23.94
N LEU A 170 -6.06 -10.81 23.87
CA LEU A 170 -7.19 -10.53 24.73
C LEU A 170 -8.44 -11.16 24.10
N ASP A 171 -8.74 -12.41 24.44
CA ASP A 171 -9.86 -13.16 23.83
C ASP A 171 -11.21 -12.41 23.94
N VAL A 172 -11.45 -11.71 25.05
CA VAL A 172 -12.65 -10.88 25.27
C VAL A 172 -12.77 -9.67 24.32
N LYS A 173 -11.69 -9.32 23.61
CA LYS A 173 -11.63 -8.24 22.61
C LYS A 173 -11.61 -8.77 21.17
N THR A 174 -11.70 -10.08 20.97
CA THR A 174 -11.73 -10.70 19.64
C THR A 174 -13.08 -10.45 18.96
N LYS A 175 -13.04 -9.84 17.76
CA LYS A 175 -14.21 -9.66 16.89
C LYS A 175 -14.13 -10.63 15.70
N LYS A 176 -15.25 -11.25 15.34
CA LYS A 176 -15.34 -12.22 14.25
C LYS A 176 -16.42 -11.81 13.26
N PHE A 177 -16.07 -11.83 11.98
CA PHE A 177 -16.92 -11.43 10.86
C PHE A 177 -16.93 -12.55 9.81
N PRO A 178 -17.62 -13.69 10.07
CA PRO A 178 -17.53 -14.89 9.24
C PRO A 178 -17.99 -14.68 7.79
N LYS A 179 -18.85 -13.69 7.55
CA LYS A 179 -19.38 -13.33 6.22
C LYS A 179 -18.50 -12.36 5.44
N VAL A 180 -17.45 -11.81 6.06
CA VAL A 180 -16.53 -10.87 5.42
C VAL A 180 -15.32 -11.65 4.92
N LYS A 181 -15.05 -11.56 3.62
CA LYS A 181 -14.01 -12.31 2.92
C LYS A 181 -13.31 -11.42 1.90
N ASN A 182 -12.08 -11.78 1.55
CA ASN A 182 -11.21 -11.11 0.61
C ASN A 182 -10.91 -9.63 0.95
N SER A 183 -10.80 -9.29 2.23
CA SER A 183 -10.40 -7.95 2.64
C SER A 183 -8.95 -7.67 2.28
N ARG A 184 -8.65 -6.40 1.98
CA ARG A 184 -7.30 -5.90 1.72
C ARG A 184 -6.83 -5.11 2.92
N VAL A 185 -7.13 -3.82 2.98
CA VAL A 185 -6.80 -2.98 4.14
C VAL A 185 -8.02 -2.89 5.06
N ILE A 186 -7.79 -3.09 6.35
CA ILE A 186 -8.78 -2.93 7.42
C ILE A 186 -8.40 -1.69 8.23
N ARG A 187 -9.39 -0.82 8.46
CA ARG A 187 -9.22 0.40 9.26
C ARG A 187 -10.24 0.48 10.37
N ARG A 188 -9.81 0.96 11.53
CA ARG A 188 -10.70 1.35 12.63
C ARG A 188 -11.11 2.81 12.43
N THR A 189 -12.32 3.16 12.84
CA THR A 189 -12.80 4.55 12.93
C THR A 189 -12.71 5.07 14.37
N SER A 190 -12.84 6.39 14.56
CA SER A 190 -12.97 7.01 15.89
C SER A 190 -14.18 6.50 16.70
N ASP A 191 -15.22 6.00 16.01
CA ASP A 191 -16.43 5.40 16.62
C ASP A 191 -16.25 3.92 17.00
N ASN A 192 -15.03 3.38 16.89
CA ASN A 192 -14.71 1.96 17.14
C ASN A 192 -15.40 0.96 16.21
N THR A 193 -15.83 1.41 15.04
CA THR A 193 -16.26 0.57 13.93
C THR A 193 -15.06 0.22 13.03
N PHE A 194 -15.27 -0.67 12.07
CA PHE A 194 -14.23 -1.17 11.17
C PHE A 194 -14.64 -1.03 9.71
N LEU A 195 -13.84 -0.29 8.94
CA LEU A 195 -13.92 -0.19 7.48
C LEU A 195 -13.14 -1.33 6.84
N MET A 196 -13.84 -2.15 6.08
CA MET A 196 -13.34 -3.43 5.57
C MET A 196 -13.83 -3.63 4.14
N GLY A 197 -12.89 -3.67 3.19
CA GLY A 197 -13.23 -4.07 1.83
C GLY A 197 -13.71 -5.51 1.85
N SER A 198 -14.82 -5.83 1.18
CA SER A 198 -15.38 -7.17 1.21
C SER A 198 -15.83 -7.61 -0.17
N THR A 199 -15.65 -8.91 -0.43
CA THR A 199 -16.57 -9.65 -1.29
C THR A 199 -17.50 -10.41 -0.35
N ILE A 200 -18.73 -9.95 -0.19
CA ILE A 200 -19.75 -10.70 0.56
C ILE A 200 -20.18 -11.88 -0.29
N ASP A 201 -20.65 -12.96 0.31
CA ASP A 201 -21.17 -14.14 -0.38
C ASP A 201 -21.93 -13.75 -1.66
N ASN A 202 -21.40 -14.21 -2.81
CA ASN A 202 -21.54 -13.72 -4.20
C ASN A 202 -20.36 -12.85 -4.65
N GLN A 203 -19.41 -13.48 -5.36
CA GLN A 203 -18.11 -12.91 -5.77
C GLN A 203 -18.14 -11.62 -6.61
N ASN A 204 -19.32 -11.05 -6.89
CA ASN A 204 -19.53 -9.85 -7.68
C ASN A 204 -19.98 -8.64 -6.85
N ASP A 205 -20.27 -8.78 -5.55
CA ASP A 205 -20.60 -7.63 -4.70
C ASP A 205 -19.32 -7.03 -4.12
N HIS A 206 -18.79 -6.02 -4.81
CA HIS A 206 -17.60 -5.29 -4.40
C HIS A 206 -17.98 -4.03 -3.62
N VAL A 207 -17.79 -4.11 -2.31
CA VAL A 207 -18.19 -3.04 -1.38
C VAL A 207 -17.10 -2.74 -0.37
N LEU A 208 -17.14 -1.53 0.18
CA LEU A 208 -16.59 -1.28 1.50
C LEU A 208 -17.72 -1.44 2.51
N LEU A 209 -17.48 -2.22 3.56
CA LEU A 209 -18.37 -2.34 4.71
C LEU A 209 -17.81 -1.56 5.88
N GLU A 210 -18.70 -0.93 6.62
CA GLU A 210 -18.45 -0.51 8.00
C GLU A 210 -19.20 -1.47 8.93
N MET A 211 -18.48 -2.13 9.83
CA MET A 211 -19.06 -3.02 10.82
C MET A 211 -18.75 -2.54 12.23
N ASP A 212 -19.68 -2.74 13.16
CA ASP A 212 -19.41 -2.52 14.58
C ASP A 212 -18.63 -3.69 15.22
N GLU A 213 -18.31 -3.56 16.50
CA GLU A 213 -17.58 -4.61 17.23
C GLU A 213 -18.37 -5.90 17.48
N HIS A 214 -19.69 -5.86 17.28
CA HIS A 214 -20.60 -6.99 17.44
C HIS A 214 -20.86 -7.74 16.12
N GLY A 215 -20.33 -7.23 15.01
CA GLY A 215 -20.51 -7.83 13.70
C GLY A 215 -21.78 -7.39 12.97
N PHE A 216 -22.41 -6.29 13.39
CA PHE A 216 -23.50 -5.67 12.64
C PHE A 216 -22.97 -4.69 11.60
N GLU A 217 -23.59 -4.70 10.43
CA GLU A 217 -23.32 -3.72 9.38
C GLU A 217 -23.89 -2.36 9.80
N VAL A 218 -23.00 -1.38 9.94
CA VAL A 218 -23.34 0.02 10.23
C VAL A 218 -23.64 0.74 8.93
N GLN A 219 -22.78 0.54 7.93
CA GLN A 219 -22.87 1.22 6.65
C GLN A 219 -22.21 0.41 5.52
N ARG A 220 -22.65 0.66 4.29
CA ARG A 220 -22.14 0.01 3.08
C ARG A 220 -21.95 1.03 1.98
N PHE A 221 -20.81 0.93 1.30
CA PHE A 221 -20.44 1.81 0.19
C PHE A 221 -20.24 0.98 -1.08
N SER A 222 -21.03 1.29 -2.11
CA SER A 222 -20.90 0.66 -3.43
C SER A 222 -19.72 1.27 -4.18
N VAL A 223 -18.65 0.51 -4.38
CA VAL A 223 -17.39 1.03 -4.96
C VAL A 223 -17.21 0.76 -6.45
N GLY A 224 -18.22 0.15 -7.09
CA GLY A 224 -18.21 -0.20 -8.50
C GLY A 224 -17.96 -1.70 -8.73
N THR A 225 -17.23 -2.02 -9.78
CA THR A 225 -16.93 -3.39 -10.22
C THR A 225 -15.58 -3.90 -9.73
N GLY A 226 -14.75 -3.04 -9.17
CA GLY A 226 -13.47 -3.42 -8.56
C GLY A 226 -13.59 -3.58 -7.04
N PRO A 227 -12.83 -4.50 -6.42
CA PRO A 227 -12.86 -4.68 -4.97
C PRO A 227 -12.36 -3.42 -4.26
N ALA A 228 -13.10 -2.99 -3.23
CA ALA A 228 -12.65 -1.93 -2.33
C ALA A 228 -11.31 -2.33 -1.71
N HIS A 229 -10.31 -1.48 -1.87
CA HIS A 229 -8.95 -1.79 -1.43
C HIS A 229 -8.66 -1.26 -0.02
N MET A 230 -9.04 0.00 0.22
CA MET A 230 -8.85 0.70 1.48
C MET A 230 -9.97 1.74 1.62
N GLY A 231 -10.43 1.94 2.85
CA GLY A 231 -11.38 2.99 3.21
C GLY A 231 -10.90 3.74 4.45
N VAL A 232 -11.06 5.06 4.46
CA VAL A 232 -10.68 5.94 5.58
C VAL A 232 -11.82 6.91 5.87
N ARG A 233 -12.21 7.03 7.15
CA ARG A 233 -13.17 8.03 7.63
C ARG A 233 -12.44 9.35 7.84
N MET A 234 -12.94 10.44 7.27
CA MET A 234 -12.41 11.79 7.44
C MET A 234 -13.09 12.51 8.62
N GLU A 235 -12.44 13.56 9.14
CA GLU A 235 -12.95 14.38 10.26
C GLU A 235 -14.38 14.90 10.06
N ASN A 236 -14.74 15.24 8.82
CA ASN A 236 -16.07 15.76 8.48
C ASN A 236 -17.16 14.67 8.41
N GLY A 237 -16.81 13.40 8.66
CA GLY A 237 -17.69 12.25 8.59
C GLY A 237 -17.78 11.59 7.20
N ASP A 238 -17.21 12.21 6.16
CA ASP A 238 -17.12 11.60 4.84
C ASP A 238 -16.17 10.40 4.86
N THR A 239 -16.29 9.50 3.90
CA THR A 239 -15.45 8.30 3.77
C THR A 239 -14.79 8.25 2.40
N ALA A 240 -13.46 8.23 2.38
CA ALA A 240 -12.65 8.09 1.17
C ALA A 240 -12.34 6.61 0.91
N VAL A 241 -12.51 6.13 -0.32
CA VAL A 241 -12.43 4.71 -0.66
C VAL A 241 -11.77 4.47 -2.02
N THR A 242 -10.70 3.67 -2.08
CA THR A 242 -10.09 3.27 -3.35
C THR A 242 -10.78 2.03 -3.93
N SER A 243 -11.16 2.08 -5.20
CA SER A 243 -11.97 1.06 -5.87
C SER A 243 -11.17 0.00 -6.65
N GLY A 244 -9.88 -0.16 -6.35
CA GLY A 244 -9.07 -1.18 -6.99
C GLY A 244 -9.00 -0.98 -8.50
N ARG A 245 -9.46 -1.98 -9.28
CA ARG A 245 -9.31 -2.01 -10.75
C ARG A 245 -10.19 -1.00 -11.48
N ASP A 246 -11.14 -0.40 -10.78
CA ASP A 246 -11.93 0.71 -11.33
C ASP A 246 -11.12 2.01 -11.35
N ARG A 247 -9.91 2.02 -10.76
CA ARG A 247 -8.90 3.09 -10.86
C ARG A 247 -9.42 4.44 -10.36
N LYS A 248 -10.18 4.42 -9.26
CA LYS A 248 -10.75 5.62 -8.64
C LYS A 248 -10.50 5.66 -7.14
N LEU A 249 -10.45 6.89 -6.62
CA LEU A 249 -10.71 7.21 -5.23
C LEU A 249 -12.10 7.87 -5.17
N LEU A 250 -12.99 7.28 -4.38
CA LEU A 250 -14.39 7.66 -4.25
C LEU A 250 -14.58 8.35 -2.90
N ILE A 251 -15.26 9.48 -2.89
CA ILE A 251 -15.60 10.19 -1.65
C ILE A 251 -17.09 10.05 -1.41
N PHE A 252 -17.46 9.41 -0.30
CA PHE A 252 -18.84 9.26 0.13
C PHE A 252 -19.15 10.21 1.28
N SER A 253 -20.36 10.74 1.29
CA SER A 253 -20.93 11.41 2.47
C SER A 253 -21.02 10.46 3.66
N LYS A 254 -21.17 11.02 4.86
CA LYS A 254 -21.54 10.28 6.09
C LYS A 254 -22.83 9.44 5.94
N GLU A 255 -23.71 9.76 5.00
CA GLU A 255 -24.90 8.98 4.64
C GLU A 255 -24.64 7.93 3.53
N ALA A 256 -23.39 7.59 3.24
CA ALA A 256 -22.96 6.67 2.18
C ALA A 256 -23.38 7.04 0.74
N LYS A 257 -23.71 8.31 0.47
CA LYS A 257 -23.95 8.79 -0.89
C LYS A 257 -22.65 9.25 -1.52
N LEU A 258 -22.37 8.81 -2.74
CA LEU A 258 -21.21 9.27 -3.51
C LEU A 258 -21.30 10.79 -3.70
N LYS A 259 -20.32 11.52 -3.19
CA LYS A 259 -20.17 12.98 -3.34
C LYS A 259 -19.23 13.32 -4.48
N ASP A 260 -18.12 12.60 -4.59
CA ASP A 260 -17.06 12.92 -5.54
C ASP A 260 -16.26 11.69 -5.99
N THR A 261 -15.52 11.82 -7.08
CA THR A 261 -14.67 10.78 -7.67
C THR A 261 -13.40 11.38 -8.25
N ILE A 262 -12.26 10.95 -7.72
CA ILE A 262 -10.95 11.23 -8.27
C ILE A 262 -10.54 10.04 -9.15
N SER A 263 -10.47 10.29 -10.46
CA SER A 263 -10.09 9.28 -11.45
C SER A 263 -8.57 9.25 -11.63
N MET A 264 -7.99 8.05 -11.65
CA MET A 264 -6.55 7.87 -11.91
C MET A 264 -6.21 7.85 -13.41
N GLU A 265 -7.08 8.33 -14.30
CA GLU A 265 -6.73 8.44 -15.72
C GLU A 265 -5.68 9.54 -15.95
N ASN A 266 -4.97 9.47 -17.08
CA ASN A 266 -4.05 10.54 -17.48
C ASN A 266 -4.85 11.86 -17.63
N GLN A 267 -4.36 12.93 -17.00
CA GLN A 267 -4.97 14.26 -17.06
C GLN A 267 -4.22 15.13 -18.08
N ASP A 268 -4.97 15.95 -18.83
CA ASP A 268 -4.38 16.84 -19.83
C ASP A 268 -3.38 17.82 -19.18
N GLY A 269 -2.22 17.96 -19.81
CA GLY A 269 -1.14 18.81 -19.29
C GLY A 269 -0.40 18.25 -18.07
N LYS A 270 -0.72 17.04 -17.60
CA LYS A 270 -0.08 16.39 -16.46
C LYS A 270 0.83 15.24 -16.87
N THR A 271 1.75 14.89 -15.97
CA THR A 271 2.65 13.75 -16.18
C THR A 271 1.87 12.44 -16.32
N PRO A 272 1.97 11.68 -17.43
CA PRO A 272 1.23 10.43 -17.60
C PRO A 272 1.61 9.35 -16.56
N ILE A 273 0.61 8.63 -16.06
CA ILE A 273 0.74 7.66 -14.97
C ILE A 273 0.43 6.21 -15.37
N ASP A 274 -0.26 5.98 -16.49
CA ASP A 274 -0.73 4.66 -16.96
C ASP A 274 -1.39 3.84 -15.83
N ALA A 275 -2.55 4.29 -15.37
CA ALA A 275 -3.23 3.68 -14.23
C ALA A 275 -3.66 2.23 -14.46
N PHE A 276 -3.46 1.41 -13.42
CA PHE A 276 -3.83 0.00 -13.42
C PHE A 276 -4.74 -0.37 -12.24
N GLN A 277 -4.36 -0.04 -11.00
CA GLN A 277 -5.19 -0.31 -9.84
C GLN A 277 -4.97 0.74 -8.74
N ALA A 278 -6.06 1.35 -8.27
CA ALA A 278 -6.09 2.21 -7.08
C ALA A 278 -5.92 1.33 -5.83
N GLY A 279 -4.72 1.34 -5.23
CA GLY A 279 -4.35 0.55 -4.06
C GLY A 279 -4.50 1.33 -2.76
N PHE A 280 -3.56 1.12 -1.84
CA PHE A 280 -3.44 1.91 -0.62
C PHE A 280 -3.37 3.41 -0.92
N PHE A 281 -3.88 4.22 -0.02
CA PHE A 281 -3.69 5.67 -0.06
C PHE A 281 -3.44 6.27 1.31
N GLN A 282 -2.81 7.43 1.34
CA GLN A 282 -2.67 8.26 2.52
C GLN A 282 -3.25 9.65 2.24
N ILE A 283 -4.04 10.17 3.19
CA ILE A 283 -4.44 11.58 3.19
C ILE A 283 -3.33 12.37 3.89
N LEU A 284 -2.78 13.36 3.20
CA LEU A 284 -1.73 14.23 3.72
C LEU A 284 -2.33 15.38 4.56
N ALA A 285 -1.52 16.03 5.39
CA ALA A 285 -1.96 17.12 6.26
C ALA A 285 -2.51 18.35 5.51
N ASN A 286 -2.11 18.54 4.24
CA ASN A 286 -2.62 19.57 3.33
C ASN A 286 -3.94 19.16 2.63
N GLY A 287 -4.50 17.98 2.96
CA GLY A 287 -5.72 17.46 2.34
C GLY A 287 -5.51 16.74 1.01
N HIS A 288 -4.26 16.60 0.55
CA HIS A 288 -3.94 15.84 -0.66
C HIS A 288 -4.01 14.34 -0.41
N TYR A 289 -4.08 13.56 -1.49
CA TYR A 289 -4.10 12.11 -1.48
C TYR A 289 -2.88 11.57 -2.21
N VAL A 290 -2.07 10.74 -1.55
CA VAL A 290 -1.00 9.97 -2.19
C VAL A 290 -1.45 8.52 -2.34
N LEU A 291 -1.53 8.02 -3.56
CA LEU A 291 -2.04 6.69 -3.88
C LEU A 291 -0.94 5.80 -4.46
N ALA A 292 -0.98 4.52 -4.09
CA ALA A 292 -0.28 3.47 -4.82
C ALA A 292 -1.06 3.08 -6.08
N ASN A 293 -0.44 3.27 -7.24
CA ASN A 293 -0.91 2.75 -8.53
C ASN A 293 -0.24 1.40 -8.80
N TRP A 294 -0.79 0.35 -8.20
CA TRP A 294 -0.25 -1.01 -8.31
C TRP A 294 -0.32 -1.51 -9.76
N GLN A 295 0.75 -2.13 -10.28
CA GLN A 295 0.95 -2.45 -11.71
C GLN A 295 0.94 -3.95 -12.04
N GLY A 296 0.63 -4.80 -11.06
CA GLY A 296 0.57 -6.26 -11.23
C GLY A 296 1.56 -7.02 -10.35
N LYS A 297 1.35 -8.33 -10.22
CA LYS A 297 2.15 -9.22 -9.36
C LYS A 297 3.52 -9.59 -9.93
N ASN A 298 3.78 -9.32 -11.20
CA ASN A 298 5.00 -9.80 -11.86
C ASN A 298 6.20 -8.97 -11.41
N ILE A 299 7.35 -9.60 -11.16
CA ILE A 299 8.63 -8.96 -10.80
C ILE A 299 9.08 -7.87 -11.79
N THR A 300 8.58 -7.89 -13.03
CA THR A 300 8.90 -6.91 -14.08
C THR A 300 7.90 -5.76 -14.18
N SER A 301 6.90 -5.70 -13.30
CA SER A 301 5.83 -4.69 -13.35
C SER A 301 6.36 -3.27 -13.15
N GLY A 302 7.59 -3.10 -12.64
CA GLY A 302 8.21 -1.80 -12.40
C GLY A 302 8.42 -1.01 -13.67
N ARG A 303 8.50 -1.71 -14.81
CA ARG A 303 8.63 -1.11 -16.13
C ARG A 303 7.36 -0.39 -16.57
N LYS A 304 6.20 -0.74 -16.01
CA LYS A 304 4.89 -0.12 -16.31
C LYS A 304 4.64 1.08 -15.40
N GLY A 305 3.85 2.05 -15.89
CA GLY A 305 3.22 3.16 -15.17
C GLY A 305 4.05 3.93 -14.14
N ARG A 306 3.48 4.98 -13.56
CA ARG A 306 4.02 5.62 -12.35
C ARG A 306 3.31 5.04 -11.15
N GLN A 307 4.04 4.57 -10.15
CA GLN A 307 3.46 3.74 -9.10
C GLN A 307 3.04 4.51 -7.85
N LEU A 308 3.45 5.78 -7.71
CA LEU A 308 2.85 6.70 -6.75
C LEU A 308 2.34 7.94 -7.48
N VAL A 309 1.16 8.41 -7.08
CA VAL A 309 0.54 9.61 -7.62
C VAL A 309 -0.06 10.42 -6.48
N GLU A 310 0.17 11.73 -6.50
CA GLU A 310 -0.44 12.69 -5.60
C GLU A 310 -1.53 13.47 -6.34
N TYR A 311 -2.73 13.51 -5.75
CA TYR A 311 -3.82 14.37 -6.17
C TYR A 311 -4.12 15.39 -5.08
N ASN A 312 -4.41 16.62 -5.48
CA ASN A 312 -4.94 17.60 -4.55
C ASN A 312 -6.40 17.29 -4.17
N ALA A 313 -6.99 18.12 -3.29
CA ALA A 313 -8.36 17.92 -2.80
C ALA A 313 -9.42 17.95 -3.93
N ASP A 314 -9.16 18.68 -5.02
CA ASP A 314 -10.03 18.76 -6.21
C ASP A 314 -9.82 17.59 -7.20
N GLY A 315 -8.95 16.63 -6.87
CA GLY A 315 -8.64 15.50 -7.74
C GLY A 315 -7.72 15.81 -8.91
N LYS A 316 -7.07 16.98 -8.93
CA LYS A 316 -6.05 17.30 -9.94
C LYS A 316 -4.74 16.64 -9.57
N GLN A 317 -4.09 16.03 -10.56
CA GLN A 317 -2.75 15.49 -10.35
C GLN A 317 -1.78 16.65 -10.11
N VAL A 318 -1.02 16.55 -9.01
CA VAL A 318 0.03 17.53 -8.66
C VAL A 318 1.42 16.91 -8.64
N TRP A 319 1.52 15.58 -8.50
CA TRP A 319 2.82 14.90 -8.56
C TRP A 319 2.67 13.43 -8.90
N ALA A 320 3.72 12.84 -9.45
CA ALA A 320 3.79 11.40 -9.68
C ALA A 320 5.25 10.91 -9.66
N TRP A 321 5.49 9.76 -9.03
CA TRP A 321 6.81 9.15 -8.94
C TRP A 321 6.93 7.92 -9.84
N LYS A 322 7.98 7.94 -10.67
CA LYS A 322 8.42 6.78 -11.43
C LYS A 322 9.61 6.16 -10.73
N GLN A 323 9.36 5.02 -10.11
CA GLN A 323 10.34 4.14 -9.50
C GLN A 323 11.37 3.62 -10.53
N ASP A 324 12.61 3.34 -10.08
CA ASP A 324 13.59 2.60 -10.89
C ASP A 324 13.11 1.15 -11.07
N PRO A 325 12.81 0.70 -12.31
CA PRO A 325 12.31 -0.66 -12.57
C PRO A 325 13.34 -1.77 -12.31
N LYS A 326 14.62 -1.44 -12.03
CA LYS A 326 15.62 -2.41 -11.56
C LYS A 326 15.51 -2.66 -10.06
N ARG A 327 15.06 -1.67 -9.31
CA ARG A 327 14.90 -1.75 -7.85
C ARG A 327 13.49 -2.15 -7.46
N PHE A 328 12.46 -1.70 -8.19
CA PHE A 328 11.07 -1.90 -7.83
C PHE A 328 10.30 -2.67 -8.90
N SER A 329 9.32 -3.46 -8.45
CA SER A 329 8.37 -4.20 -9.26
C SER A 329 6.98 -3.58 -9.19
N SER A 330 6.24 -3.69 -8.09
CA SER A 330 4.88 -3.14 -8.05
C SER A 330 4.51 -2.67 -6.65
N ILE A 331 4.49 -1.35 -6.47
CA ILE A 331 4.12 -0.76 -5.20
C ILE A 331 2.64 -1.00 -4.90
N SER A 332 2.38 -1.61 -3.75
CA SER A 332 1.05 -1.94 -3.24
C SER A 332 0.60 -1.02 -2.10
N ALA A 333 1.55 -0.53 -1.31
CA ALA A 333 1.30 0.43 -0.23
C ALA A 333 2.39 1.48 -0.12
N VAL A 334 2.03 2.64 0.44
CA VAL A 334 2.92 3.79 0.65
C VAL A 334 2.62 4.41 2.01
N LEU A 335 3.66 4.81 2.73
CA LEU A 335 3.56 5.59 3.96
C LEU A 335 4.50 6.79 3.84
N VAL A 336 3.93 7.96 3.58
CA VAL A 336 4.65 9.24 3.51
C VAL A 336 5.00 9.69 4.91
N LEU A 337 6.29 9.97 5.13
CA LEU A 337 6.87 10.27 6.43
C LEU A 337 7.09 11.77 6.66
N ASP A 338 6.90 12.59 5.63
CA ASP A 338 7.10 14.02 5.71
C ASP A 338 6.10 14.69 6.64
N GLY A 339 6.61 15.55 7.52
CA GLY A 339 5.81 16.22 8.56
C GLY A 339 5.39 15.34 9.75
N LEU A 340 5.67 14.02 9.73
CA LEU A 340 5.32 13.12 10.83
C LEU A 340 6.42 13.08 11.91
N ASP A 341 6.02 12.97 13.18
CA ASP A 341 6.95 12.66 14.28
C ASP A 341 7.14 11.14 14.38
N LEU A 342 8.28 10.65 13.90
CA LEU A 342 8.57 9.21 13.88
C LEU A 342 8.66 8.59 15.29
N ASN A 343 8.76 9.40 16.35
CA ASN A 343 8.76 8.88 17.72
C ASN A 343 7.35 8.52 18.23
N LEU A 344 6.30 8.98 17.57
CA LEU A 344 4.92 8.74 17.95
C LEU A 344 4.25 7.73 17.00
N ALA A 345 3.40 6.86 17.56
CA ALA A 345 2.49 6.08 16.73
C ALA A 345 1.54 7.03 16.00
N HIS A 346 1.21 6.74 14.74
CA HIS A 346 0.23 7.50 13.98
C HIS A 346 -0.86 6.58 13.42
N ASP A 347 -2.09 7.07 13.38
CA ASP A 347 -3.21 6.39 12.70
C ASP A 347 -4.05 7.37 11.87
N ASP A 348 -4.92 6.81 11.03
CA ASP A 348 -5.83 7.49 10.10
C ASP A 348 -7.29 7.42 10.56
N THR A 349 -7.54 7.26 11.88
CA THR A 349 -8.92 7.16 12.42
C THR A 349 -9.76 8.42 12.20
N GLU A 350 -9.09 9.55 11.92
CA GLU A 350 -9.67 10.86 11.64
C GLU A 350 -9.36 11.35 10.21
N GLY A 351 -8.84 10.51 9.32
CA GLY A 351 -8.50 10.89 7.95
C GLY A 351 -6.99 10.99 7.73
N PRO A 352 -6.38 12.18 7.77
CA PRO A 352 -4.92 12.30 7.74
C PRO A 352 -4.24 11.56 8.89
N LEU A 353 -3.01 11.09 8.67
CA LEU A 353 -2.23 10.47 9.74
C LEU A 353 -1.94 11.48 10.86
N LYS A 354 -2.32 11.14 12.08
CA LYS A 354 -2.07 11.92 13.29
C LYS A 354 -1.52 11.06 14.40
N PRO A 355 -0.80 11.65 15.37
CA PRO A 355 -0.38 10.92 16.56
C PRO A 355 -1.57 10.22 17.23
N VAL A 356 -1.42 8.95 17.54
CA VAL A 356 -2.41 8.17 18.29
C VAL A 356 -2.55 8.81 19.66
N ARG A 357 -3.70 9.43 19.94
CA ARG A 357 -3.89 10.32 21.10
C ARG A 357 -4.75 9.77 22.18
#